data_AF-A0A849D8W4-F1
#
_entry.id   AF-A0A849D8W4-F1
#
_cell.length_a   1.000
_cell.length_b   1.000
_cell.length_c   1.000
_cell.angle_alpha   90.00
_cell.angle_beta   90.00
_cell.angle_gamma   90.00
#
_symmetry.space_group_name_H-M   'P 1'
#
loop_
_entity.id
_entity.type
_entity.pdbx_description
1 polymer ?
#
loop_
_entity_poly.entity_id
_entity_poly.type
_entity_poly.pdbx_seq_one_letter_code
_entity_poly.pdbx_strand_id
1 'polypeptide(L)'
;MTVSRISLKKIAPEQLFMGSVMLVNAGNYLYNLLLGRFLGPEVFAEAALLVTMLLMVSFIGMTFQIATTKFTVVLSGLERKAFLRKMMKLSLLLGVGGGSLILMLSDYMQQLFKTSSSGMFFIFGFGIPIYFAMCVNRGFLQGRQQFGSLSITYQTEMWSRLLITLLLLLILPWNPVLIVAVGIILSFLFGLIPIRKKDYAPSSIVNLDPEVWGKARTFLILTAGYELTQILINNTDVLLVKHFFEAKEAGLYASIALIGRVVYFVAWMFVMLLLPDVLQKKKQGLDTRPVLMKYVSYIGIFSGAIVLGCYLFPELIISLMFGEAYLPAAGLLWRYALATSLFALSNIFAYYFLSLERYTPVILSALLGVSQIVLILIFHTSLNLVIGVQILAMLALLVFQWIYYISHNQ
;
A
#
# COMPACT_ATOMS: atom_id res chain seq x y z
N MET A 1 -52.28 1.41 15.10
CA MET A 1 -51.08 0.68 14.61
C MET A 1 -50.43 1.48 13.49
N THR A 2 -49.48 2.34 13.85
CA THR A 2 -48.69 3.12 12.90
C THR A 2 -47.45 2.31 12.53
N VAL A 3 -47.47 1.71 11.34
CA VAL A 3 -46.30 1.03 10.77
C VAL A 3 -45.27 2.10 10.45
N SER A 4 -44.24 2.22 11.30
CA SER A 4 -43.07 3.03 11.00
C SER A 4 -42.36 2.43 9.79
N ARG A 5 -42.46 3.10 8.65
CA ARG A 5 -41.59 2.84 7.51
C ARG A 5 -40.17 3.16 7.96
N ILE A 6 -39.40 2.12 8.26
CA ILE A 6 -37.95 2.20 8.38
C ILE A 6 -37.45 2.68 7.01
N SER A 7 -37.20 3.98 6.91
CA SER A 7 -36.53 4.57 5.75
C SER A 7 -35.10 4.02 5.75
N LEU A 8 -34.86 3.02 4.90
CA LEU A 8 -33.50 2.60 4.56
C LEU A 8 -32.77 3.83 4.03
N LYS A 9 -31.91 4.43 4.85
CA LYS A 9 -31.02 5.52 4.44
C LYS A 9 -30.32 5.06 3.15
N LYS A 10 -30.55 5.77 2.05
CA LYS A 10 -29.83 5.52 0.78
C LYS A 10 -28.34 5.64 1.07
N ILE A 11 -27.60 4.57 0.83
CA ILE A 11 -26.15 4.52 1.02
C ILE A 11 -25.53 5.55 0.07
N ALA A 12 -24.72 6.45 0.59
CA ALA A 12 -24.07 7.48 -0.20
C ALA A 12 -23.02 6.85 -1.15
N PRO A 13 -22.79 7.41 -2.36
CA PRO A 13 -21.79 6.90 -3.29
C PRO A 13 -20.38 6.71 -2.69
N GLU A 14 -20.01 7.57 -1.73
CA GLU A 14 -18.76 7.52 -0.98
C GLU A 14 -18.71 6.27 -0.08
N GLN A 15 -19.81 5.96 0.61
CA GLN A 15 -19.91 4.78 1.47
C GLN A 15 -19.87 3.49 0.65
N LEU A 16 -20.52 3.47 -0.53
CA LEU A 16 -20.42 2.36 -1.48
C LEU A 16 -18.98 2.18 -1.97
N PHE A 17 -18.28 3.27 -2.28
CA PHE A 17 -16.88 3.21 -2.68
C PHE A 17 -15.98 2.69 -1.56
N MET A 18 -16.17 3.13 -0.32
CA MET A 18 -15.43 2.59 0.83
C MET A 18 -15.62 1.08 0.98
N GLY A 19 -16.86 0.59 0.91
CA GLY A 19 -17.14 -0.85 0.92
C GLY A 19 -16.50 -1.59 -0.27
N SER A 20 -16.52 -0.98 -1.45
CA SER A 20 -15.84 -1.53 -2.63
C SER A 20 -14.32 -1.63 -2.44
N VAL A 21 -13.67 -0.63 -1.84
CA VAL A 21 -12.22 -0.65 -1.57
C VAL A 21 -11.88 -1.73 -0.54
N MET A 22 -12.72 -1.92 0.49
CA MET A 22 -12.53 -3.02 1.45
C MET A 22 -12.58 -4.38 0.75
N LEU A 23 -13.53 -4.59 -0.16
CA LEU A 23 -13.61 -5.82 -0.94
C LEU A 23 -12.38 -6.02 -1.83
N VAL A 24 -11.87 -4.95 -2.45
CA VAL A 24 -10.63 -4.98 -3.25
C VAL A 24 -9.43 -5.39 -2.41
N ASN A 25 -9.29 -4.84 -1.19
CA ASN A 25 -8.21 -5.21 -0.29
C ASN A 25 -8.32 -6.67 0.19
N ALA A 26 -9.53 -7.13 0.51
CA ALA A 26 -9.78 -8.54 0.85
C ALA A 26 -9.43 -9.48 -0.33
N GLY A 27 -9.78 -9.08 -1.55
CA GLY A 27 -9.43 -9.84 -2.76
C GLY A 27 -7.92 -9.86 -3.05
N ASN A 28 -7.21 -8.75 -2.86
CA ASN A 28 -5.75 -8.71 -2.95
C ASN A 28 -5.09 -9.59 -1.87
N TYR A 29 -5.66 -9.64 -0.67
CA TYR A 29 -5.19 -10.52 0.39
C TYR A 29 -5.41 -11.99 0.02
N LEU A 30 -6.60 -12.34 -0.44
CA LEU A 30 -6.96 -13.67 -0.92
C LEU A 30 -6.05 -14.10 -2.08
N TYR A 31 -5.78 -13.22 -3.03
CA TYR A 31 -4.85 -13.47 -4.13
C TYR A 31 -3.47 -13.92 -3.63
N ASN A 32 -2.87 -13.18 -2.69
CA ASN A 32 -1.57 -13.54 -2.12
C ASN A 32 -1.61 -14.85 -1.35
N LEU A 33 -2.69 -15.11 -0.61
CA LEU A 33 -2.89 -16.36 0.13
C LEU A 33 -2.98 -17.57 -0.82
N LEU A 34 -3.74 -17.43 -1.91
CA LEU A 34 -3.86 -18.47 -2.93
C LEU A 34 -2.52 -18.73 -3.62
N LEU A 35 -1.77 -17.67 -3.99
CA LEU A 35 -0.43 -17.84 -4.54
C LEU A 35 0.49 -18.59 -3.58
N GLY A 36 0.48 -18.26 -2.29
CA GLY A 36 1.28 -18.98 -1.29
C GLY A 36 0.93 -20.47 -1.24
N ARG A 37 -0.37 -20.79 -1.22
CA ARG A 37 -0.84 -22.18 -1.19
C ARG A 37 -0.50 -22.98 -2.46
N PHE A 38 -0.65 -22.37 -3.64
CA PHE A 38 -0.42 -23.07 -4.90
C PHE A 38 1.05 -23.21 -5.28
N LEU A 39 1.88 -22.24 -4.91
CA LEU A 39 3.27 -22.14 -5.38
C LEU A 39 4.29 -22.74 -4.41
N GLY A 40 3.92 -22.86 -3.12
CA GLY A 40 4.87 -23.21 -2.07
C GLY A 40 5.86 -22.07 -1.77
N PRO A 41 6.64 -22.17 -0.67
CA PRO A 41 7.41 -21.04 -0.14
C PRO A 41 8.44 -20.48 -1.11
N GLU A 42 9.19 -21.32 -1.82
CA GLU A 42 10.28 -20.86 -2.70
C GLU A 42 9.78 -20.01 -3.87
N VAL A 43 8.79 -20.51 -4.61
CA VAL A 43 8.21 -19.80 -5.77
C VAL A 43 7.34 -18.63 -5.29
N PHE A 44 6.65 -18.78 -4.16
CA PHE A 44 5.92 -17.68 -3.54
C PHE A 44 6.82 -16.51 -3.14
N ALA A 45 8.08 -16.74 -2.77
CA ALA A 45 9.02 -15.65 -2.47
C ALA A 45 9.23 -14.70 -3.67
N GLU A 46 9.33 -15.25 -4.88
CA GLU A 46 9.44 -14.46 -6.12
C GLU A 46 8.13 -13.76 -6.47
N ALA A 47 6.99 -14.43 -6.28
CA ALA A 47 5.68 -13.83 -6.46
C ALA A 47 5.42 -12.68 -5.46
N ALA A 48 5.78 -12.86 -4.19
CA ALA A 48 5.69 -11.84 -3.15
C ALA A 48 6.62 -10.66 -3.42
N LEU A 49 7.80 -10.90 -4.03
CA LEU A 49 8.69 -9.85 -4.51
C LEU A 49 8.00 -9.00 -5.59
N LEU A 50 7.34 -9.62 -6.60
CA LEU A 50 6.57 -8.87 -7.62
C LEU A 50 5.44 -8.05 -7.00
N VAL A 51 4.71 -8.61 -6.04
CA VAL A 51 3.64 -7.89 -5.34
C VAL A 51 4.21 -6.73 -4.53
N THR A 52 5.37 -6.91 -3.89
CA THR A 52 6.05 -5.84 -3.15
C THR A 52 6.54 -4.74 -4.08
N MET A 53 7.10 -5.09 -5.25
CA MET A 53 7.45 -4.13 -6.29
C MET A 53 6.23 -3.39 -6.82
N LEU A 54 5.10 -4.09 -7.02
CA LEU A 54 3.83 -3.47 -7.36
C LEU A 54 3.39 -2.46 -6.31
N LEU A 55 3.49 -2.79 -5.02
CA LEU A 55 3.18 -1.85 -3.94
C LEU A 55 4.08 -0.61 -4.03
N MET A 56 5.38 -0.75 -4.29
CA MET A 56 6.27 0.41 -4.47
C MET A 56 5.86 1.28 -5.66
N VAL A 57 5.61 0.68 -6.81
CA VAL A 57 5.11 1.40 -7.99
C VAL A 57 3.74 2.03 -7.70
N SER A 58 2.91 1.39 -6.85
CA SER A 58 1.61 1.91 -6.44
C SER A 58 1.70 3.22 -5.67
N PHE A 59 2.65 3.35 -4.74
CA PHE A 59 2.92 4.58 -3.99
C PHE A 59 3.36 5.72 -4.93
N ILE A 60 4.24 5.44 -5.89
CA ILE A 60 4.61 6.42 -6.92
C ILE A 60 3.38 6.79 -7.78
N GLY A 61 2.57 5.81 -8.17
CA GLY A 61 1.31 6.02 -8.89
C GLY A 61 0.32 6.90 -8.13
N MET A 62 0.22 6.74 -6.80
CA MET A 62 -0.65 7.57 -5.95
C MET A 62 -0.29 9.05 -6.03
N THR A 63 0.99 9.40 -6.25
CA THR A 63 1.41 10.78 -6.50
C THR A 63 0.64 11.39 -7.68
N PHE A 64 0.53 10.67 -8.80
CA PHE A 64 -0.25 11.11 -9.95
C PHE A 64 -1.74 11.17 -9.64
N GLN A 65 -2.28 10.18 -8.92
CA GLN A 65 -3.69 10.12 -8.57
C GLN A 65 -4.12 11.29 -7.68
N ILE A 66 -3.36 11.58 -6.62
CA ILE A 66 -3.65 12.66 -5.66
C ILE A 66 -3.51 14.02 -6.34
N ALA A 67 -2.43 14.25 -7.10
CA ALA A 67 -2.24 15.49 -7.84
C ALA A 67 -3.35 15.70 -8.88
N THR A 68 -3.69 14.66 -9.64
CA THR A 68 -4.77 14.74 -10.64
C THR A 68 -6.11 15.02 -9.97
N THR A 69 -6.41 14.42 -8.82
CA THR A 69 -7.62 14.70 -8.03
C THR A 69 -7.71 16.18 -7.68
N LYS A 70 -6.66 16.72 -7.05
CA LYS A 70 -6.62 18.13 -6.60
C LYS A 70 -6.89 19.10 -7.76
N PHE A 71 -6.15 18.97 -8.86
CA PHE A 71 -6.27 19.90 -9.98
C PHE A 71 -7.51 19.62 -10.85
N THR A 72 -8.12 18.44 -10.77
CA THR A 72 -9.43 18.18 -11.38
C THR A 72 -10.56 18.91 -10.66
N VAL A 73 -10.45 19.10 -9.34
CA VAL A 73 -11.40 19.88 -8.54
C VAL A 73 -11.22 21.38 -8.79
N VAL A 74 -9.97 21.85 -8.85
CA VAL A 74 -9.64 23.28 -8.98
C VAL A 74 -9.87 23.80 -10.40
N LEU A 75 -9.51 23.01 -11.43
CA LEU A 75 -9.57 23.45 -12.82
C LEU A 75 -10.90 23.05 -13.48
N SER A 76 -11.32 23.82 -14.48
CA SER A 76 -12.56 23.55 -15.22
C SER A 76 -12.35 23.65 -16.74
N GLY A 77 -13.38 23.28 -17.51
CA GLY A 77 -13.41 23.48 -18.96
C GLY A 77 -12.20 22.92 -19.74
N LEU A 78 -11.66 23.76 -20.63
CA LEU A 78 -10.52 23.43 -21.50
C LEU A 78 -9.19 23.36 -20.74
N GLU A 79 -9.03 24.17 -19.70
CA GLU A 79 -7.82 24.20 -18.86
C GLU A 79 -7.62 22.86 -18.15
N ARG A 80 -8.69 22.29 -17.57
CA ARG A 80 -8.66 20.95 -16.98
C ARG A 80 -8.25 19.88 -18.00
N LYS A 81 -8.78 19.94 -19.24
CA LYS A 81 -8.39 19.00 -20.30
C LYS A 81 -6.92 19.17 -20.69
N ALA A 82 -6.41 20.39 -20.78
CA ALA A 82 -5.00 20.67 -21.04
C ALA A 82 -4.10 20.11 -19.93
N PHE A 83 -4.49 20.31 -18.66
CA PHE A 83 -3.83 19.72 -17.50
C PHE A 83 -3.80 18.19 -17.55
N LEU A 84 -4.95 17.55 -17.77
CA LEU A 84 -5.04 16.08 -17.82
C LEU A 84 -4.17 15.49 -18.94
N ARG A 85 -4.13 16.12 -20.11
CA ARG A 85 -3.24 15.69 -21.20
C ARG A 85 -1.77 15.83 -20.80
N LYS A 86 -1.39 16.94 -20.18
CA LYS A 86 -0.01 17.16 -19.73
C LYS A 86 0.38 16.17 -18.63
N MET A 87 -0.52 15.90 -17.69
CA MET A 87 -0.32 14.93 -16.62
C MET A 87 -0.23 13.49 -17.16
N MET A 88 -1.12 13.12 -18.09
CA MET A 88 -1.08 11.82 -18.76
C MET A 88 0.24 11.63 -19.51
N LYS A 89 0.69 12.63 -20.28
CA LYS A 89 2.00 12.61 -20.96
C LYS A 89 3.16 12.47 -19.98
N LEU A 90 3.16 13.23 -18.88
CA LEU A 90 4.20 13.13 -17.86
C LEU A 90 4.20 11.74 -17.20
N SER A 91 3.02 11.19 -16.87
CA SER A 91 2.89 9.87 -16.26
C SER A 91 3.38 8.76 -17.18
N LEU A 92 3.09 8.85 -18.48
CA LEU A 92 3.58 7.92 -19.49
C LEU A 92 5.09 8.08 -19.69
N LEU A 93 5.62 9.30 -19.75
CA LEU A 93 7.06 9.54 -19.89
C LEU A 93 7.84 8.97 -18.71
N LEU A 94 7.42 9.28 -17.49
CA LEU A 94 8.05 8.76 -16.27
C LEU A 94 7.83 7.25 -16.13
N GLY A 95 6.68 6.74 -16.55
CA GLY A 95 6.40 5.31 -16.56
C GLY A 95 7.24 4.54 -17.57
N VAL A 96 7.46 5.09 -18.77
CA VAL A 96 8.37 4.52 -19.79
C VAL A 96 9.81 4.62 -19.31
N GLY A 97 10.22 5.73 -18.71
CA GLY A 97 11.56 5.87 -18.13
C GLY A 97 11.81 4.84 -17.02
N GLY A 98 10.89 4.74 -16.05
CA GLY A 98 10.97 3.77 -14.96
C GLY A 98 10.87 2.33 -15.43
N GLY A 99 9.95 2.04 -16.37
CA GLY A 99 9.82 0.74 -17.01
C GLY A 99 11.11 0.33 -17.72
N SER A 100 11.65 1.20 -18.57
CA SER A 100 12.90 0.97 -19.30
C SER A 100 14.08 0.75 -18.35
N LEU A 101 14.15 1.50 -17.24
CA LEU A 101 15.16 1.28 -16.21
C LEU A 101 15.07 -0.13 -15.61
N ILE A 102 13.87 -0.62 -15.29
CA ILE A 102 13.69 -2.00 -14.81
C ILE A 102 14.06 -3.01 -15.89
N LEU A 103 13.72 -2.77 -17.16
CA LEU A 103 14.10 -3.66 -18.27
C LEU A 103 15.63 -3.76 -18.38
N MET A 104 16.33 -2.62 -18.37
CA MET A 104 17.78 -2.54 -18.45
C MET A 104 18.48 -3.18 -17.25
N LEU A 105 17.88 -3.11 -16.06
CA LEU A 105 18.41 -3.69 -14.83
C LEU A 105 17.89 -5.10 -14.56
N SER A 106 17.10 -5.71 -15.44
CA SER A 106 16.38 -6.96 -15.15
C SER A 106 17.31 -8.12 -14.77
N ASP A 107 18.43 -8.29 -15.45
CA ASP A 107 19.44 -9.31 -15.12
C ASP A 107 20.16 -9.01 -13.80
N TYR A 108 20.47 -7.73 -13.54
CA TYR A 108 21.03 -7.31 -12.26
C TYR A 108 20.04 -7.57 -11.11
N MET A 109 18.75 -7.30 -11.31
CA MET A 109 17.69 -7.58 -10.34
C MET A 109 17.53 -9.08 -10.11
N GLN A 110 17.66 -9.92 -11.14
CA GLN A 110 17.66 -11.37 -11.00
C GLN A 110 18.78 -11.85 -10.08
N GLN A 111 20.00 -11.36 -10.30
CA GLN A 111 21.16 -11.69 -9.46
C GLN A 111 20.98 -11.14 -8.04
N LEU A 112 20.53 -9.89 -7.91
CA LEU A 112 20.33 -9.22 -6.64
C LEU A 112 19.30 -9.95 -5.76
N PHE A 113 18.18 -10.37 -6.33
CA PHE A 113 17.10 -11.02 -5.59
C PHE A 113 17.11 -12.55 -5.67
N LYS A 114 18.14 -13.13 -6.29
CA LYS A 114 18.29 -14.58 -6.48
C LYS A 114 16.99 -15.20 -7.04
N THR A 115 16.49 -14.68 -8.16
CA THR A 115 15.25 -15.17 -8.78
C THR A 115 15.50 -16.15 -9.91
N SER A 116 14.53 -17.03 -10.16
CA SER A 116 14.60 -18.07 -11.19
C SER A 116 14.69 -17.52 -12.62
N SER A 117 14.17 -16.31 -12.88
CA SER A 117 14.19 -15.69 -14.21
C SER A 117 14.25 -14.16 -14.11
N SER A 118 15.03 -13.52 -14.99
CA SER A 118 14.95 -12.06 -15.21
C SER A 118 13.68 -11.65 -15.96
N GLY A 119 13.03 -12.60 -16.65
CA GLY A 119 11.80 -12.40 -17.41
C GLY A 119 10.65 -11.84 -16.57
N MET A 120 10.62 -12.13 -15.26
CA MET A 120 9.61 -11.56 -14.36
C MET A 120 9.70 -10.04 -14.25
N PHE A 121 10.93 -9.50 -14.18
CA PHE A 121 11.18 -8.06 -14.12
C PHE A 121 10.99 -7.41 -15.49
N PHE A 122 11.41 -8.11 -16.54
CA PHE A 122 11.19 -7.68 -17.92
C PHE A 122 9.71 -7.48 -18.19
N ILE A 123 8.89 -8.51 -17.91
CA ILE A 123 7.44 -8.43 -18.00
C ILE A 123 6.96 -7.25 -17.16
N PHE A 124 7.23 -7.25 -15.85
CA PHE A 124 6.79 -6.21 -14.91
C PHE A 124 7.07 -4.77 -15.39
N GLY A 125 8.25 -4.51 -15.96
CA GLY A 125 8.66 -3.21 -16.50
C GLY A 125 7.71 -2.64 -17.56
N PHE A 126 7.14 -3.48 -18.44
CA PHE A 126 6.15 -3.05 -19.44
C PHE A 126 4.83 -2.59 -18.82
N GLY A 127 4.50 -3.04 -17.61
CA GLY A 127 3.28 -2.66 -16.90
C GLY A 127 3.32 -1.24 -16.33
N ILE A 128 4.50 -0.69 -16.03
CA ILE A 128 4.64 0.58 -15.30
C ILE A 128 4.00 1.78 -16.04
N PRO A 129 4.22 2.01 -17.34
CA PRO A 129 3.55 3.09 -18.06
C PRO A 129 2.03 3.00 -17.99
N ILE A 130 1.49 1.79 -18.12
CA ILE A 130 0.05 1.51 -18.09
C ILE A 130 -0.50 1.81 -16.69
N TYR A 131 0.22 1.36 -15.66
CA TYR A 131 -0.17 1.59 -14.27
C TYR A 131 -0.20 3.09 -13.91
N PHE A 132 0.80 3.87 -14.32
CA PHE A 132 0.80 5.32 -14.07
C PHE A 132 -0.31 6.05 -14.82
N ALA A 133 -0.58 5.67 -16.08
CA ALA A 133 -1.72 6.19 -16.82
C ALA A 133 -3.06 5.88 -16.13
N MET A 134 -3.20 4.66 -15.58
CA MET A 134 -4.36 4.26 -14.78
C MET A 134 -4.52 5.14 -13.53
N CYS A 135 -3.44 5.46 -12.81
CA CYS A 135 -3.49 6.35 -11.65
C CYS A 135 -3.97 7.77 -11.99
N VAL A 136 -3.56 8.32 -13.14
CA VAL A 136 -4.08 9.62 -13.63
C VAL A 136 -5.59 9.52 -13.89
N ASN A 137 -6.07 8.44 -14.52
CA ASN A 137 -7.50 8.23 -14.74
C ASN A 137 -8.28 8.12 -13.42
N ARG A 138 -7.75 7.36 -12.46
CA ARG A 138 -8.34 7.25 -11.11
C ARG A 138 -8.43 8.61 -10.43
N GLY A 139 -7.37 9.42 -10.51
CA GLY A 139 -7.38 10.76 -9.93
C GLY A 139 -8.40 11.69 -10.59
N PHE A 140 -8.59 11.58 -11.89
CA PHE A 140 -9.63 12.33 -12.60
C PHE A 140 -11.05 11.91 -12.16
N LEU A 141 -11.32 10.60 -12.08
CA LEU A 141 -12.61 10.09 -11.60
C LEU A 141 -12.87 10.51 -10.15
N GLN A 142 -11.85 10.42 -9.29
CA GLN A 142 -11.91 10.83 -7.89
C GLN A 142 -12.17 12.34 -7.74
N GLY A 143 -11.48 13.19 -8.51
CA GLY A 143 -11.68 14.64 -8.49
C GLY A 143 -13.06 15.06 -9.02
N ARG A 144 -13.67 14.26 -9.89
CA ARG A 144 -15.07 14.45 -10.33
C ARG A 144 -16.11 13.80 -9.42
N GLN A 145 -15.69 13.19 -8.30
CA GLN A 145 -16.55 12.44 -7.39
C GLN A 145 -17.33 11.31 -8.09
N GLN A 146 -16.77 10.75 -9.17
CA GLN A 146 -17.35 9.63 -9.91
C GLN A 146 -17.00 8.29 -9.26
N PHE A 147 -17.35 8.16 -7.97
CA PHE A 147 -16.96 7.05 -7.11
C PHE A 147 -17.38 5.68 -7.64
N GLY A 148 -18.54 5.57 -8.32
CA GLY A 148 -18.94 4.32 -8.96
C GLY A 148 -18.01 3.90 -10.11
N SER A 149 -17.59 4.83 -10.97
CA SER A 149 -16.61 4.53 -12.02
C SER A 149 -15.23 4.24 -11.43
N LEU A 150 -14.84 4.96 -10.37
CA LEU A 150 -13.60 4.71 -9.65
C LEU A 150 -13.58 3.30 -9.02
N SER A 151 -14.67 2.88 -8.37
CA SER A 151 -14.85 1.50 -7.86
C SER A 151 -14.65 0.46 -8.94
N ILE A 152 -15.23 0.66 -10.14
CA ILE A 152 -15.08 -0.28 -11.25
C ILE A 152 -13.61 -0.45 -11.62
N THR A 153 -12.81 0.62 -11.66
CA THR A 153 -11.37 0.51 -11.98
C THR A 153 -10.62 -0.38 -10.97
N TYR A 154 -10.93 -0.28 -9.68
CA TYR A 154 -10.26 -1.08 -8.64
C TYR A 154 -10.74 -2.54 -8.65
N GLN A 155 -12.04 -2.76 -8.83
CA GLN A 155 -12.63 -4.09 -8.85
C GLN A 155 -12.16 -4.88 -10.07
N THR A 156 -12.20 -4.27 -11.25
CA THR A 156 -11.79 -4.92 -12.49
C THR A 156 -10.30 -5.26 -12.48
N GLU A 157 -9.43 -4.37 -11.97
CA GLU A 157 -8.01 -4.68 -11.72
C GLU A 157 -7.86 -5.89 -10.78
N MET A 158 -8.47 -5.85 -9.60
CA MET A 158 -8.28 -6.91 -8.60
C MET A 158 -8.79 -8.27 -9.08
N TRP A 159 -10.03 -8.34 -9.59
CA TRP A 159 -10.63 -9.60 -10.03
C TRP A 159 -9.94 -10.15 -11.28
N SER A 160 -9.55 -9.30 -12.22
CA SER A 160 -8.79 -9.75 -13.39
C SER A 160 -7.42 -10.30 -12.97
N ARG A 161 -6.69 -9.63 -12.07
CA ARG A 161 -5.43 -10.16 -11.52
C ARG A 161 -5.64 -11.54 -10.91
N LEU A 162 -6.63 -11.68 -10.03
CA LEU A 162 -6.89 -12.92 -9.34
C LEU A 162 -7.27 -14.04 -10.31
N LEU A 163 -8.30 -13.81 -11.13
CA LEU A 163 -8.87 -14.84 -12.00
C LEU A 163 -7.92 -15.20 -13.14
N ILE A 164 -7.29 -14.22 -13.80
CA ILE A 164 -6.37 -14.46 -14.92
C ILE A 164 -5.14 -15.19 -14.42
N THR A 165 -4.49 -14.73 -13.34
CA THR A 165 -3.30 -15.42 -12.82
C THR A 165 -3.62 -16.87 -12.46
N LEU A 166 -4.71 -17.13 -11.72
CA LEU A 166 -5.08 -18.49 -11.33
C LEU A 166 -5.42 -19.36 -12.54
N LEU A 167 -6.19 -18.84 -13.50
CA LEU A 167 -6.54 -19.57 -14.71
C LEU A 167 -5.29 -19.93 -15.52
N LEU A 168 -4.36 -19.00 -15.69
CA LEU A 168 -3.12 -19.24 -16.41
C LEU A 168 -2.22 -20.24 -15.67
N LEU A 169 -2.15 -20.20 -14.34
CA LEU A 169 -1.41 -21.17 -13.52
C LEU A 169 -1.94 -22.60 -13.67
N LEU A 170 -3.24 -22.76 -13.90
CA LEU A 170 -3.87 -24.08 -14.06
C LEU A 170 -3.74 -24.64 -15.48
N ILE A 171 -3.65 -23.79 -16.50
CA ILE A 171 -3.70 -24.19 -17.91
C ILE A 171 -2.31 -24.21 -18.56
N LEU A 172 -1.44 -23.25 -18.24
CA LEU A 172 -0.16 -23.10 -18.90
C LEU A 172 0.96 -23.79 -18.11
N PRO A 173 1.75 -24.67 -18.74
CA PRO A 173 2.93 -25.29 -18.11
C PRO A 173 4.15 -24.35 -18.12
N TRP A 174 3.94 -23.05 -17.94
CA TRP A 174 5.02 -22.05 -17.90
C TRP A 174 5.57 -21.90 -16.49
N ASN A 175 6.73 -21.24 -16.36
CA ASN A 175 7.25 -20.85 -15.06
C ASN A 175 6.15 -20.03 -14.30
N PRO A 176 5.72 -20.47 -13.11
CA PRO A 176 4.63 -19.83 -12.37
C PRO A 176 4.86 -18.35 -12.07
N VAL A 177 6.11 -17.93 -11.87
CA VAL A 177 6.47 -16.54 -11.57
C VAL A 177 6.25 -15.63 -12.79
N LEU A 178 6.54 -16.13 -13.99
CA LEU A 178 6.23 -15.41 -15.23
C LEU A 178 4.72 -15.26 -15.41
N ILE A 179 3.94 -16.31 -15.08
CA ILE A 179 2.48 -16.26 -15.12
C ILE A 179 1.95 -15.19 -14.14
N VAL A 180 2.49 -15.13 -12.91
CA VAL A 180 2.15 -14.09 -11.93
C VAL A 180 2.46 -12.69 -12.47
N ALA A 181 3.63 -12.48 -13.08
CA ALA A 181 3.99 -11.21 -13.69
C ALA A 181 3.02 -10.80 -14.82
N VAL A 182 2.67 -11.75 -15.69
CA VAL A 182 1.69 -11.54 -16.78
C VAL A 182 0.32 -11.17 -16.22
N GLY A 183 -0.17 -11.91 -15.22
CA GLY A 183 -1.48 -11.63 -14.61
C GLY A 183 -1.55 -10.26 -13.93
N ILE A 184 -0.45 -9.82 -13.29
CA ILE A 184 -0.34 -8.45 -12.76
C ILE A 184 -0.49 -7.41 -13.88
N ILE A 185 0.19 -7.57 -15.01
CA ILE A 185 0.17 -6.54 -16.07
C ILE A 185 -1.15 -6.53 -16.81
N LEU A 186 -1.67 -7.71 -17.14
CA LEU A 186 -3.00 -7.82 -17.75
C LEU A 186 -4.04 -7.13 -16.86
N SER A 187 -3.90 -7.22 -15.52
CA SER A 187 -4.80 -6.54 -14.60
C SER A 187 -4.83 -5.01 -14.75
N PHE A 188 -3.72 -4.39 -15.16
CA PHE A 188 -3.68 -2.94 -15.39
C PHE A 188 -4.51 -2.53 -16.61
N LEU A 189 -4.59 -3.38 -17.64
CA LEU A 189 -5.46 -3.14 -18.80
C LEU A 189 -6.93 -3.11 -18.38
N PHE A 190 -7.34 -4.01 -17.49
CA PHE A 190 -8.70 -4.01 -16.93
C PHE A 190 -8.91 -2.83 -15.99
N GLY A 191 -7.91 -2.44 -15.20
CA GLY A 191 -7.98 -1.27 -14.33
C GLY A 191 -8.11 0.07 -15.07
N LEU A 192 -7.80 0.12 -16.37
CA LEU A 192 -8.14 1.26 -17.21
C LEU A 192 -9.65 1.38 -17.47
N ILE A 193 -10.47 0.39 -17.15
CA ILE A 193 -11.92 0.44 -17.38
C ILE A 193 -12.62 1.11 -16.18
N PRO A 194 -13.43 2.17 -16.38
CA PRO A 194 -13.78 2.83 -17.63
C PRO A 194 -12.90 4.07 -17.90
N ILE A 195 -12.06 4.03 -18.93
CA ILE A 195 -11.36 5.20 -19.46
C ILE A 195 -12.14 5.71 -20.67
N ARG A 196 -12.63 6.95 -20.59
CA ARG A 196 -13.40 7.57 -21.67
C ARG A 196 -12.45 8.42 -22.50
N LYS A 197 -12.10 7.95 -23.71
CA LYS A 197 -11.19 8.66 -24.64
C LYS A 197 -11.59 10.13 -24.87
N LYS A 198 -12.88 10.47 -24.80
CA LYS A 198 -13.42 11.83 -24.93
C LYS A 198 -12.89 12.80 -23.86
N ASP A 199 -12.57 12.31 -22.66
CA ASP A 199 -12.05 13.14 -21.58
C ASP A 199 -10.59 13.58 -21.83
N TYR A 200 -9.87 12.85 -22.68
CA TYR A 200 -8.47 13.12 -23.06
C TYR A 200 -8.31 13.62 -24.50
N ALA A 201 -9.42 13.77 -25.24
CA ALA A 201 -9.40 14.16 -26.64
C ALA A 201 -8.74 15.53 -26.85
N PRO A 202 -8.03 15.74 -27.98
CA PRO A 202 -7.51 17.04 -28.35
C PRO A 202 -8.69 17.96 -28.72
N SER A 203 -9.19 18.73 -27.76
CA SER A 203 -10.12 19.84 -28.01
C SER A 203 -9.34 21.15 -27.89
N SER A 204 -9.13 21.84 -29.01
CA SER A 204 -8.41 23.13 -29.19
C SER A 204 -7.06 23.25 -28.47
N ILE A 205 -6.03 23.79 -29.12
CA ILE A 205 -4.71 23.97 -28.51
C ILE A 205 -4.80 25.10 -27.46
N VAL A 206 -5.32 24.80 -26.28
CA VAL A 206 -5.20 25.63 -25.09
C VAL A 206 -3.98 25.12 -24.35
N ASN A 207 -2.96 25.98 -24.26
CA ASN A 207 -1.79 25.72 -23.43
C ASN A 207 -2.19 25.91 -21.97
N LEU A 208 -1.72 24.99 -21.12
CA LEU A 208 -1.89 25.15 -19.68
C LEU A 208 -1.01 26.31 -19.21
N ASP A 209 -1.58 27.20 -18.41
CA ASP A 209 -0.86 28.30 -17.78
C ASP A 209 0.42 27.76 -17.06
N PRO A 210 1.61 28.31 -17.37
CA PRO A 210 2.85 27.96 -16.69
C PRO A 210 2.76 28.06 -15.16
N GLU A 211 2.02 29.01 -14.60
CA GLU A 211 1.88 29.18 -13.15
C GLU A 211 1.09 28.00 -12.53
N VAL A 212 -0.02 27.61 -13.17
CA VAL A 212 -0.82 26.46 -12.76
C VAL A 212 0.00 25.18 -12.83
N TRP A 213 0.78 25.00 -13.90
CA TRP A 213 1.70 23.87 -14.00
C TRP A 213 2.81 23.91 -12.95
N GLY A 214 3.35 25.09 -12.63
CA GLY A 214 4.33 25.29 -11.57
C GLY A 214 3.80 24.80 -10.21
N LYS A 215 2.58 25.23 -9.84
CA LYS A 215 1.89 24.76 -8.63
C LYS A 215 1.68 23.24 -8.65
N ALA A 216 1.28 22.68 -9.79
CA ALA A 216 1.09 21.24 -9.93
C ALA A 216 2.39 20.45 -9.80
N ARG A 217 3.48 20.93 -10.38
CA ARG A 217 4.80 20.30 -10.29
C ARG A 217 5.33 20.33 -8.86
N THR A 218 5.21 21.46 -8.17
CA THR A 218 5.62 21.55 -6.75
C THR A 218 4.82 20.55 -5.91
N PHE A 219 3.50 20.48 -6.12
CA PHE A 219 2.66 19.52 -5.41
C PHE A 219 3.05 18.06 -5.72
N LEU A 220 3.31 17.71 -6.99
CA LEU A 220 3.80 16.39 -7.38
C LEU A 220 5.11 16.02 -6.67
N ILE A 221 6.09 16.94 -6.61
CA ILE A 221 7.39 16.68 -5.96
C ILE A 221 7.21 16.43 -4.46
N LEU A 222 6.40 17.26 -3.79
CA LEU A 222 6.12 17.10 -2.37
C LEU A 222 5.42 15.78 -2.06
N THR A 223 4.39 15.43 -2.86
CA THR A 223 3.68 14.15 -2.69
C THR A 223 4.60 12.96 -3.00
N ALA A 224 5.44 13.04 -4.04
CA ALA A 224 6.41 11.99 -4.35
C ALA A 224 7.38 11.74 -3.18
N GLY A 225 7.87 12.80 -2.53
CA GLY A 225 8.75 12.68 -1.36
C GLY A 225 8.06 11.98 -0.16
N TYR A 226 6.79 12.28 0.08
CA TYR A 226 5.98 11.60 1.09
C TYR A 226 5.77 10.12 0.78
N GLU A 227 5.37 9.80 -0.45
CA GLU A 227 5.13 8.41 -0.87
C GLU A 227 6.44 7.59 -0.86
N LEU A 228 7.59 8.20 -1.18
CA LEU A 228 8.89 7.56 -1.04
C LEU A 228 9.18 7.15 0.41
N THR A 229 8.78 7.98 1.38
CA THR A 229 8.92 7.62 2.80
C THR A 229 8.03 6.44 3.18
N GLN A 230 6.81 6.37 2.63
CA GLN A 230 5.91 5.23 2.85
C GLN A 230 6.47 3.93 2.28
N ILE A 231 7.12 3.98 1.12
CA ILE A 231 7.81 2.83 0.52
C ILE A 231 8.91 2.32 1.46
N LEU A 232 9.77 3.23 1.92
CA LEU A 232 10.92 2.90 2.76
C LEU A 232 10.50 2.21 4.07
N ILE A 233 9.42 2.68 4.69
CA ILE A 233 8.94 2.15 5.97
C ILE A 233 8.23 0.79 5.80
N ASN A 234 7.32 0.67 4.83
CA ASN A 234 6.34 -0.42 4.85
C ASN A 234 6.74 -1.68 4.05
N ASN A 235 7.73 -1.59 3.16
CA ASN A 235 7.99 -2.66 2.18
C ASN A 235 9.47 -3.08 2.08
N THR A 236 10.39 -2.34 2.70
CA THR A 236 11.83 -2.61 2.55
C THR A 236 12.26 -3.90 3.21
N ASP A 237 11.62 -4.29 4.32
CA ASP A 237 11.92 -5.52 5.06
C ASP A 237 11.82 -6.77 4.16
N VAL A 238 10.73 -6.90 3.41
CA VAL A 238 10.52 -8.02 2.48
C VAL A 238 11.55 -8.04 1.34
N LEU A 239 11.95 -6.86 0.84
CA LEU A 239 12.97 -6.76 -0.22
C LEU A 239 14.35 -7.18 0.28
N LEU A 240 14.75 -6.69 1.46
CA LEU A 240 16.03 -7.04 2.07
C LEU A 240 16.10 -8.53 2.41
N VAL A 241 15.01 -9.10 2.93
CA VAL A 241 14.97 -10.54 3.19
C VAL A 241 15.11 -11.34 1.90
N LYS A 242 14.44 -10.95 0.81
CA LYS A 242 14.60 -11.64 -0.49
C LYS A 242 16.01 -11.49 -1.08
N HIS A 243 16.70 -10.39 -0.79
CA HIS A 243 18.08 -10.17 -1.22
C HIS A 243 19.07 -11.06 -0.44
N PHE A 244 18.97 -11.07 0.90
CA PHE A 244 19.96 -11.74 1.75
C PHE A 244 19.72 -13.24 1.92
N PHE A 245 18.46 -13.67 2.01
CA PHE A 245 18.11 -15.05 2.36
C PHE A 245 17.82 -15.91 1.12
N GLU A 246 17.85 -17.22 1.32
CA GLU A 246 17.47 -18.18 0.29
C GLU A 246 15.96 -18.15 0.02
N ALA A 247 15.56 -18.61 -1.17
CA ALA A 247 14.18 -18.48 -1.65
C ALA A 247 13.14 -19.03 -0.67
N LYS A 248 13.42 -20.18 -0.05
CA LYS A 248 12.51 -20.80 0.93
C LYS A 248 12.31 -19.92 2.16
N GLU A 249 13.39 -19.42 2.76
CA GLU A 249 13.35 -18.55 3.94
C GLU A 249 12.66 -17.21 3.63
N ALA A 250 12.93 -16.65 2.45
CA ALA A 250 12.26 -15.43 1.99
C ALA A 250 10.75 -15.66 1.80
N GLY A 251 10.33 -16.84 1.32
CA GLY A 251 8.93 -17.22 1.20
C GLY A 251 8.23 -17.40 2.54
N LEU A 252 8.91 -18.04 3.50
CA LEU A 252 8.49 -18.17 4.89
C LEU A 252 8.32 -16.79 5.56
N TYR A 253 9.25 -15.87 5.31
CA TYR A 253 9.15 -14.51 5.81
C TYR A 253 8.01 -13.73 5.14
N ALA A 254 7.85 -13.85 3.82
CA ALA A 254 6.78 -13.18 3.09
C ALA A 254 5.38 -13.62 3.56
N SER A 255 5.20 -14.88 3.97
CA SER A 255 3.92 -15.37 4.48
C SER A 255 3.56 -14.75 5.83
N ILE A 256 4.48 -14.74 6.79
CA ILE A 256 4.26 -14.08 8.09
C ILE A 256 4.13 -12.57 7.94
N ALA A 257 4.83 -11.96 6.97
CA ALA A 257 4.71 -10.55 6.66
C ALA A 257 3.32 -10.20 6.15
N LEU A 258 2.76 -11.04 5.26
CA LEU A 258 1.39 -10.87 4.77
C LEU A 258 0.38 -10.93 5.94
N ILE A 259 0.52 -11.91 6.83
CA ILE A 259 -0.39 -12.08 7.99
C ILE A 259 -0.27 -10.88 8.94
N GLY A 260 0.95 -10.47 9.28
CA GLY A 260 1.18 -9.36 10.21
C GLY A 260 0.64 -8.02 9.73
N ARG A 261 0.63 -7.77 8.41
CA ARG A 261 0.09 -6.53 7.82
C ARG A 261 -1.40 -6.30 8.13
N VAL A 262 -2.16 -7.33 8.49
CA VAL A 262 -3.57 -7.19 8.91
C VAL A 262 -3.71 -6.22 10.09
N VAL A 263 -2.77 -6.22 11.03
CA VAL A 263 -2.79 -5.32 12.19
C VAL A 263 -2.73 -3.86 11.74
N TYR A 264 -1.87 -3.55 10.77
CA TYR A 264 -1.73 -2.21 10.22
C TYR A 264 -3.02 -1.73 9.53
N PHE A 265 -3.67 -2.58 8.73
CA PHE A 265 -4.92 -2.22 8.07
C PHE A 265 -6.04 -1.92 9.06
N VAL A 266 -6.11 -2.65 10.17
CA VAL A 266 -7.11 -2.38 11.21
C VAL A 266 -6.78 -1.10 11.97
N ALA A 267 -5.51 -0.85 12.28
CA ALA A 267 -5.08 0.41 12.88
C ALA A 267 -5.43 1.62 12.00
N TRP A 268 -5.29 1.47 10.68
CA TRP A 268 -5.66 2.51 9.71
C TRP A 268 -7.15 2.91 9.79
N MET A 269 -8.05 1.95 10.03
CA MET A 269 -9.48 2.26 10.24
C MET A 269 -9.70 3.15 11.47
N PHE A 270 -8.98 2.90 12.56
CA PHE A 270 -9.07 3.73 13.77
C PHE A 270 -8.47 5.12 13.57
N VAL A 271 -7.38 5.24 12.80
CA VAL A 271 -6.79 6.54 12.42
C VAL A 271 -7.80 7.40 11.66
N MET A 272 -8.55 6.81 10.71
CA MET A 272 -9.60 7.54 9.97
C MET A 272 -10.71 8.07 10.88
N LEU A 273 -11.03 7.38 11.98
CA LEU A 273 -12.04 7.83 12.95
C LEU A 273 -11.48 8.84 13.96
N LEU A 274 -10.19 8.72 14.30
CA LEU A 274 -9.50 9.64 15.20
C LEU A 274 -9.40 11.05 14.61
N LEU A 275 -9.02 11.16 13.33
CA LEU A 275 -8.72 12.45 12.70
C LEU A 275 -9.89 13.45 12.77
N PRO A 276 -11.12 13.11 12.33
CA PRO A 276 -12.26 14.03 12.43
C PRO A 276 -12.62 14.41 13.87
N ASP A 277 -12.56 13.46 14.81
CA ASP A 277 -12.91 13.66 16.22
C ASP A 277 -11.93 14.64 16.89
N VAL A 278 -10.62 14.47 16.64
CA VAL A 278 -9.58 15.38 17.13
C VAL A 278 -9.73 16.78 16.55
N LEU A 279 -9.96 16.90 15.23
CA LEU A 279 -10.16 18.20 14.58
C LEU A 279 -11.41 18.91 15.09
N GLN A 280 -12.51 18.17 15.30
CA GLN A 280 -13.75 18.71 15.85
C GLN A 280 -13.53 19.24 17.27
N LYS A 281 -12.89 18.45 18.14
CA LYS A 281 -12.59 18.88 19.51
C LYS A 281 -11.62 20.05 19.56
N LYS A 282 -10.57 20.05 18.71
CA LYS A 282 -9.64 21.19 18.57
C LYS A 282 -10.39 22.47 18.19
N LYS A 283 -11.31 22.39 17.21
CA LYS A 283 -12.15 23.53 16.79
C LYS A 283 -13.07 24.04 17.90
N GLN A 284 -13.52 23.15 18.78
CA GLN A 284 -14.33 23.48 19.95
C GLN A 284 -13.51 23.97 21.15
N GLY A 285 -12.18 24.02 21.06
CA GLY A 285 -11.30 24.34 22.19
C GLY A 285 -11.29 23.27 23.29
N LEU A 286 -11.75 22.06 22.98
CA LEU A 286 -11.82 20.94 23.92
C LEU A 286 -10.52 20.13 23.93
N ASP A 287 -10.30 19.44 25.05
CA ASP A 287 -9.19 18.50 25.17
C ASP A 287 -9.33 17.31 24.20
N THR A 288 -8.31 17.13 23.38
CA THR A 288 -8.20 16.09 22.35
C THR A 288 -7.49 14.83 22.85
N ARG A 289 -6.83 14.90 24.02
CA ARG A 289 -6.06 13.78 24.60
C ARG A 289 -6.91 12.55 24.93
N PRO A 290 -8.12 12.67 25.50
CA PRO A 290 -8.96 11.50 25.77
C PRO A 290 -9.36 10.77 24.49
N VAL A 291 -9.48 11.49 23.37
CA VAL A 291 -9.76 10.89 22.06
C VAL A 291 -8.58 10.04 21.60
N LEU A 292 -7.36 10.60 21.67
CA LEU A 292 -6.16 9.84 21.35
C LEU A 292 -6.05 8.57 22.20
N MET A 293 -6.15 8.69 23.53
CA MET A 293 -6.00 7.55 24.44
C MET A 293 -7.09 6.49 24.24
N LYS A 294 -8.31 6.89 23.88
CA LYS A 294 -9.40 5.98 23.49
C LYS A 294 -9.03 5.14 22.27
N TYR A 295 -8.47 5.75 21.22
CA TYR A 295 -8.10 4.99 20.02
C TYR A 295 -6.79 4.22 20.20
N VAL A 296 -5.84 4.73 20.99
CA VAL A 296 -4.64 3.98 21.40
C VAL A 296 -5.04 2.72 22.16
N SER A 297 -6.01 2.79 23.08
CA SER A 297 -6.48 1.61 23.80
C SER A 297 -7.22 0.62 22.90
N TYR A 298 -8.03 1.09 21.95
CA TYR A 298 -8.67 0.22 20.96
C TYR A 298 -7.67 -0.52 20.09
N ILE A 299 -6.67 0.20 19.56
CA ILE A 299 -5.60 -0.43 18.79
C ILE A 299 -4.82 -1.40 19.68
N GLY A 300 -4.45 -1.00 20.91
CA GLY A 300 -3.65 -1.82 21.81
C GLY A 300 -4.34 -3.12 22.23
N ILE A 301 -5.64 -3.07 22.56
CA ILE A 301 -6.43 -4.26 22.89
C ILE A 301 -6.54 -5.17 21.66
N PHE A 302 -6.87 -4.60 20.51
CA PHE A 302 -7.06 -5.37 19.27
C PHE A 302 -5.75 -6.01 18.79
N SER A 303 -4.66 -5.23 18.73
CA SER A 303 -3.35 -5.71 18.32
C SER A 303 -2.79 -6.71 19.35
N GLY A 304 -3.01 -6.47 20.64
CA GLY A 304 -2.66 -7.41 21.70
C GLY A 304 -3.37 -8.76 21.53
N ALA A 305 -4.67 -8.76 21.20
CA ALA A 305 -5.41 -9.98 20.90
C ALA A 305 -4.86 -10.73 19.68
N ILE A 306 -4.48 -10.01 18.60
CA ILE A 306 -3.85 -10.64 17.42
C ILE A 306 -2.50 -11.25 17.77
N VAL A 307 -1.63 -10.50 18.47
CA VAL A 307 -0.31 -11.00 18.89
C VAL A 307 -0.46 -12.22 19.78
N LEU A 308 -1.42 -12.19 20.72
CA LEU A 308 -1.70 -13.32 21.60
C LEU A 308 -2.22 -14.53 20.80
N GLY A 309 -3.13 -14.32 19.84
CA GLY A 309 -3.60 -15.39 18.96
C GLY A 309 -2.47 -16.00 18.12
N CYS A 310 -1.58 -15.16 17.59
CA CYS A 310 -0.38 -15.58 16.87
C CYS A 310 0.62 -16.33 17.77
N TYR A 311 0.65 -16.03 19.06
CA TYR A 311 1.51 -16.70 20.04
C TYR A 311 0.94 -18.05 20.49
N LEU A 312 -0.38 -18.10 20.75
CA LEU A 312 -1.06 -19.29 21.25
C LEU A 312 -1.34 -20.33 20.15
N PHE A 313 -1.63 -19.88 18.93
CA PHE A 313 -2.05 -20.76 17.82
C PHE A 313 -1.26 -20.53 16.51
N PRO A 314 0.07 -20.39 16.52
CA PRO A 314 0.85 -20.05 15.32
C PRO A 314 0.75 -21.11 14.22
N GLU A 315 0.83 -22.39 14.57
CA GLU A 315 0.78 -23.49 13.60
C GLU A 315 -0.60 -23.63 12.96
N LEU A 316 -1.68 -23.44 13.74
CA LEU A 316 -3.05 -23.43 13.22
C LEU A 316 -3.26 -22.29 12.22
N ILE A 317 -2.79 -21.09 12.56
CA ILE A 317 -2.92 -19.92 11.67
C ILE A 317 -2.14 -20.17 10.37
N ILE A 318 -0.89 -20.62 10.45
CA ILE A 318 -0.08 -20.85 9.25
C ILE A 318 -0.63 -22.00 8.39
N SER A 319 -0.99 -23.12 8.99
CA SER A 319 -1.56 -24.27 8.25
C SER A 319 -2.88 -23.89 7.58
N LEU A 320 -3.75 -23.15 8.26
CA LEU A 320 -5.02 -22.69 7.70
C LEU A 320 -4.84 -21.58 6.64
N MET A 321 -3.80 -20.76 6.70
CA MET A 321 -3.63 -19.70 5.72
C MET A 321 -2.79 -20.13 4.53
N PHE A 322 -1.62 -20.71 4.77
CA PHE A 322 -0.61 -21.02 3.76
C PHE A 322 -0.35 -22.52 3.57
N GLY A 323 -0.62 -23.35 4.58
CA GLY A 323 -0.41 -24.79 4.54
C GLY A 323 0.88 -25.25 5.25
N GLU A 324 1.07 -26.57 5.32
CA GLU A 324 2.11 -27.20 6.15
C GLU A 324 3.54 -26.83 5.75
N ALA A 325 3.78 -26.56 4.45
CA ALA A 325 5.08 -26.16 3.94
C ALA A 325 5.62 -24.86 4.59
N TYR A 326 4.75 -24.07 5.23
CA TYR A 326 5.09 -22.82 5.88
C TYR A 326 5.24 -22.92 7.40
N LEU A 327 4.95 -24.08 8.01
CA LEU A 327 5.05 -24.29 9.46
C LEU A 327 6.41 -23.91 10.07
N PRO A 328 7.57 -24.02 9.37
CA PRO A 328 8.83 -23.55 9.93
C PRO A 328 8.83 -22.05 10.31
N ALA A 329 7.93 -21.23 9.76
CA ALA A 329 7.78 -19.82 10.11
C ALA A 329 6.88 -19.56 11.34
N ALA A 330 6.21 -20.58 11.88
CA ALA A 330 5.20 -20.45 12.93
C ALA A 330 5.74 -19.73 14.17
N GLY A 331 6.93 -20.10 14.63
CA GLY A 331 7.57 -19.47 15.79
C GLY A 331 7.91 -17.99 15.61
N LEU A 332 7.97 -17.49 14.37
CA LEU A 332 8.27 -16.09 14.04
C LEU A 332 7.02 -15.22 13.95
N LEU A 333 5.84 -15.82 13.77
CA LEU A 333 4.60 -15.13 13.44
C LEU A 333 4.23 -14.06 14.49
N TRP A 334 4.24 -14.45 15.78
CA TRP A 334 3.88 -13.53 16.86
C TRP A 334 4.87 -12.36 16.99
N ARG A 335 6.16 -12.60 16.71
CA ARG A 335 7.21 -11.56 16.75
C ARG A 335 6.99 -10.53 15.65
N TYR A 336 6.65 -10.99 14.44
CA TYR A 336 6.32 -10.09 13.34
C TYR A 336 5.01 -9.34 13.60
N ALA A 337 3.98 -10.02 14.12
CA ALA A 337 2.73 -9.39 14.54
C ALA A 337 2.98 -8.33 15.63
N LEU A 338 3.89 -8.58 16.57
CA LEU A 338 4.28 -7.60 17.59
C LEU A 338 4.95 -6.38 16.97
N ALA A 339 5.90 -6.57 16.05
CA ALA A 339 6.57 -5.47 15.36
C ALA A 339 5.59 -4.54 14.65
N THR A 340 4.66 -5.12 13.88
CA THR A 340 3.61 -4.37 13.17
C THR A 340 2.60 -3.71 14.11
N SER A 341 2.32 -4.32 15.27
CA SER A 341 1.48 -3.76 16.33
C SER A 341 2.11 -2.53 16.98
N LEU A 342 3.39 -2.60 17.31
CA LEU A 342 4.15 -1.47 17.84
C LEU A 342 4.19 -0.32 16.84
N PHE A 343 4.39 -0.62 15.56
CA PHE A 343 4.32 0.38 14.51
C PHE A 343 2.93 1.03 14.42
N ALA A 344 1.86 0.23 14.41
CA ALA A 344 0.48 0.74 14.39
C ALA A 344 0.18 1.67 15.58
N LEU A 345 0.60 1.27 16.78
CA LEU A 345 0.47 2.08 17.99
C LEU A 345 1.30 3.35 17.96
N SER A 346 2.48 3.34 17.34
CA SER A 346 3.27 4.56 17.15
C SER A 346 2.61 5.49 16.13
N ASN A 347 2.15 4.92 15.01
CA ASN A 347 1.65 5.66 13.86
C ASN A 347 0.42 6.50 14.21
N ILE A 348 -0.43 6.05 15.14
CA ILE A 348 -1.58 6.83 15.60
C ILE A 348 -1.16 8.15 16.28
N PHE A 349 -0.04 8.19 17.00
CA PHE A 349 0.50 9.43 17.58
C PHE A 349 0.95 10.38 16.46
N ALA A 350 1.64 9.86 15.45
CA ALA A 350 2.07 10.66 14.31
C ALA A 350 0.86 11.32 13.62
N TYR A 351 -0.23 10.58 13.38
CA TYR A 351 -1.47 11.14 12.81
C TYR A 351 -2.17 12.14 13.74
N TYR A 352 -2.21 11.86 15.03
CA TYR A 352 -2.77 12.80 16.00
C TYR A 352 -2.03 14.13 15.98
N PHE A 353 -0.69 14.11 16.07
CA PHE A 353 0.09 15.34 16.05
C PHE A 353 0.03 16.05 14.71
N LEU A 354 -0.04 15.30 13.60
CA LEU A 354 -0.29 15.85 12.28
C LEU A 354 -1.61 16.64 12.23
N SER A 355 -2.68 16.12 12.83
CA SER A 355 -3.97 16.83 12.93
C SER A 355 -3.92 18.10 13.78
N LEU A 356 -2.93 18.17 14.69
CA LEU A 356 -2.64 19.34 15.49
C LEU A 356 -1.64 20.30 14.82
N GLU A 357 -1.23 20.02 13.57
CA GLU A 357 -0.21 20.77 12.80
C GLU A 357 1.19 20.71 13.41
N ARG A 358 1.49 19.62 14.13
CA ARG A 358 2.82 19.33 14.70
C ARG A 358 3.48 18.21 13.91
N TYR A 359 4.56 18.55 13.20
CA TYR A 359 5.18 17.65 12.22
C TYR A 359 6.35 16.82 12.76
N THR A 360 6.90 17.17 13.94
CA THR A 360 8.07 16.48 14.54
C THR A 360 7.88 14.96 14.66
N PRO A 361 6.73 14.44 15.14
CA PRO A 361 6.40 13.01 15.15
C PRO A 361 6.49 12.30 13.80
N VAL A 362 6.11 12.99 12.73
CA VAL A 362 6.10 12.45 11.36
C VAL A 362 7.52 12.36 10.82
N ILE A 363 8.32 13.42 11.01
CA ILE A 363 9.73 13.47 10.61
C ILE A 363 10.53 12.36 11.32
N LEU A 364 10.26 12.14 12.60
CA LEU A 364 10.95 11.11 13.37
C LEU A 364 10.52 9.69 12.99
N SER A 365 9.26 9.50 12.59
CA SER A 365 8.81 8.23 12.00
C SER A 365 9.55 7.94 10.69
N ALA A 366 9.79 8.96 9.86
CA ALA A 366 10.60 8.82 8.65
C ALA A 366 12.05 8.45 8.96
N LEU A 367 12.69 9.16 9.90
CA LEU A 367 14.07 8.90 10.32
C LEU A 367 14.25 7.49 10.90
N LEU A 368 13.35 7.05 11.77
CA LEU A 368 13.41 5.71 12.35
C LEU A 368 13.07 4.62 11.32
N GLY A 369 12.22 4.92 10.35
CA GLY A 369 12.01 4.09 9.16
C GLY A 369 13.30 3.85 8.38
N VAL A 370 14.07 4.90 8.10
CA VAL A 370 15.39 4.78 7.46
C VAL A 370 16.37 4.01 8.36
N SER A 371 16.33 4.25 9.67
CA SER A 371 17.20 3.53 10.60
C SER A 371 16.94 2.03 10.61
N GLN A 372 15.68 1.59 10.45
CA GLN A 372 15.33 0.18 10.35
C GLN A 372 16.03 -0.48 9.15
N ILE A 373 16.07 0.21 8.00
CA ILE A 373 16.76 -0.28 6.80
C ILE A 373 18.25 -0.47 7.11
N VAL A 374 18.90 0.55 7.68
CA VAL A 374 20.32 0.49 8.05
C VAL A 374 20.59 -0.64 9.04
N LEU A 375 19.74 -0.81 10.05
CA LEU A 375 19.90 -1.87 11.03
C LEU A 375 19.76 -3.26 10.39
N ILE A 376 18.81 -3.47 9.48
CA ILE A 376 18.69 -4.77 8.77
C ILE A 376 19.91 -5.01 7.87
N LEU A 377 20.43 -3.97 7.19
CA LEU A 377 21.64 -4.09 6.38
C LEU A 377 22.85 -4.58 7.21
N ILE A 378 22.95 -4.17 8.47
CA ILE A 378 24.04 -4.56 9.38
C ILE A 378 23.73 -5.92 10.06
N PHE A 379 22.48 -6.19 10.41
CA PHE A 379 22.05 -7.30 11.26
C PHE A 379 21.04 -8.23 10.56
N HIS A 380 21.50 -9.08 9.64
CA HIS A 380 20.64 -9.98 8.84
C HIS A 380 21.08 -11.47 8.83
N THR A 381 21.81 -11.94 9.83
CA THR A 381 22.31 -13.34 9.86
C THR A 381 21.22 -14.41 10.01
N SER A 382 20.03 -14.04 10.49
CA SER A 382 18.87 -14.94 10.61
C SER A 382 17.56 -14.16 10.56
N LEU A 383 16.45 -14.81 10.18
CA LEU A 383 15.11 -14.19 10.19
C LEU A 383 14.72 -13.70 11.59
N ASN A 384 15.13 -14.42 12.64
CA ASN A 384 14.93 -14.00 14.03
C ASN A 384 15.61 -12.66 14.33
N LEU A 385 16.84 -12.46 13.85
CA LEU A 385 17.57 -11.23 14.06
C LEU A 385 16.91 -10.06 13.31
N VAL A 386 16.52 -10.28 12.05
CA VAL A 386 15.81 -9.26 11.25
C VAL A 386 14.54 -8.79 11.95
N ILE A 387 13.71 -9.72 12.43
CA ILE A 387 12.47 -9.38 13.15
C ILE A 387 12.78 -8.73 14.51
N GLY A 388 13.80 -9.20 15.23
CA GLY A 388 14.21 -8.62 16.51
C GLY A 388 14.64 -7.16 16.38
N VAL A 389 15.44 -6.85 15.36
CA VAL A 389 15.83 -5.49 15.00
C VAL A 389 14.62 -4.62 14.64
N GLN A 390 13.67 -5.18 13.90
CA GLN A 390 12.43 -4.49 13.55
C GLN A 390 11.59 -4.19 14.80
N ILE A 391 11.45 -5.14 15.73
CA ILE A 391 10.77 -4.91 17.02
C ILE A 391 11.47 -3.78 17.79
N LEU A 392 12.80 -3.79 17.86
CA LEU A 392 13.57 -2.78 18.57
C LEU A 392 13.37 -1.39 17.96
N ALA A 393 13.40 -1.27 16.63
CA ALA A 393 13.14 -0.03 15.92
C ALA A 393 11.71 0.50 16.18
N MET A 394 10.70 -0.38 16.11
CA MET A 394 9.30 -0.01 16.34
C MET A 394 9.01 0.32 17.81
N LEU A 395 9.67 -0.36 18.74
CA LEU A 395 9.59 -0.05 20.16
C LEU A 395 10.23 1.31 20.45
N ALA A 396 11.43 1.58 19.92
CA ALA A 396 12.10 2.87 20.06
C ALA A 396 11.24 4.01 19.50
N LEU A 397 10.60 3.78 18.34
CA LEU A 397 9.66 4.71 17.75
C LEU A 397 8.45 4.96 18.67
N LEU A 398 7.81 3.91 19.19
CA LEU A 398 6.66 4.06 20.11
C LEU A 398 7.04 4.80 21.40
N VAL A 399 8.18 4.44 22.00
CA VAL A 399 8.71 5.11 23.21
C VAL A 399 8.94 6.59 22.93
N PHE A 400 9.53 6.92 21.78
CA PHE A 400 9.72 8.31 21.38
C PHE A 400 8.39 9.04 21.24
N GLN A 401 7.41 8.46 20.53
CA GLN A 401 6.10 9.08 20.37
C GLN A 401 5.41 9.32 21.72
N TRP A 402 5.56 8.38 22.65
CA TRP A 402 5.04 8.49 23.99
C TRP A 402 5.72 9.59 24.81
N ILE A 403 7.05 9.69 24.75
CA ILE A 403 7.81 10.78 25.39
C ILE A 403 7.42 12.13 24.82
N TYR A 404 7.31 12.24 23.48
CA TYR A 404 6.86 13.46 22.81
C TYR A 404 5.45 13.85 23.24
N TYR A 405 4.57 12.86 23.39
CA TYR A 405 3.23 13.07 23.92
C TYR A 405 3.24 13.62 25.35
N ILE A 406 4.06 13.07 26.25
CA ILE A 406 4.17 13.57 27.63
C ILE A 406 4.80 14.97 27.69
N SER A 407 5.85 15.24 26.90
CA SER A 407 6.56 16.53 26.96
C SER A 407 5.73 17.71 26.45
N HIS A 408 4.81 17.46 25.52
CA HIS A 408 3.88 18.46 25.03
C HIS A 408 2.53 18.45 25.78
N ASN A 409 2.50 17.78 26.93
CA ASN A 409 1.37 17.69 27.85
C ASN A 409 1.54 18.61 29.08
N GLN A 410 2.63 19.38 29.15
CA GLN A 410 2.89 20.40 30.18
C GLN A 410 2.52 21.80 29.70
#